data_AF-A0A0N0VI98-F1
#
_entry.id   AF-A0A0N0VI98-F1
#
_cell.length_a   1.000
_cell.length_b   1.000
_cell.length_c   1.000
_cell.angle_alpha   90.00
_cell.angle_beta   90.00
_cell.angle_gamma   90.00
#
_symmetry.space_group_name_H-M   'P 1'
#
loop_
_entity.id
_entity.type
_entity.pdbx_description
1 polymer ?
#
loop_
_entity_poly.entity_id
_entity_poly.type
_entity_poly.pdbx_seq_one_letter_code
_entity_poly.pdbx_strand_id
1 'polypeptide(L)'
;LAARLGNTPAADGDGQRYRGRGLIQITGRSNYRQCSVALFGDERLLQQPELLEQPQWAAESAAWFWQQQGLNELADADQFNSITRRINGGLNGLEDRLQIWARARAVLCASSN
;
A
#
# COMPACT_ATOMS: atom_id res chain seq x y z
N LEU A 1 10.64 -14.36 -3.44
CA LEU A 1 9.72 -13.35 -2.85
C LEU A 1 9.87 -13.25 -1.33
N ALA A 2 9.75 -14.35 -0.56
CA ALA A 2 9.84 -14.33 0.91
C ALA A 2 11.11 -13.65 1.47
N ALA A 3 12.29 -14.00 0.95
CA ALA A 3 13.55 -13.37 1.37
C ALA A 3 13.59 -11.85 1.08
N ARG A 4 13.07 -11.40 -0.07
CA ARG A 4 12.96 -9.97 -0.42
C ARG A 4 12.05 -9.20 0.56
N LEU A 5 11.06 -9.89 1.11
CA LEU A 5 10.13 -9.35 2.08
C LEU A 5 10.65 -9.40 3.53
N GLY A 6 11.85 -9.94 3.75
CA GLY A 6 12.46 -10.10 5.07
C GLY A 6 11.78 -11.17 5.93
N ASN A 7 10.95 -12.03 5.34
CA ASN A 7 10.31 -13.13 6.06
C ASN A 7 11.34 -14.24 6.30
N THR A 8 11.34 -14.83 7.50
CA THR A 8 12.14 -16.02 7.78
C THR A 8 11.68 -17.22 6.94
N PRO A 9 12.58 -18.11 6.48
CA PRO A 9 12.22 -19.31 5.71
C PRO A 9 11.44 -20.36 6.52
N ALA A 10 11.43 -20.22 7.84
CA ALA A 10 10.75 -21.13 8.76
C ALA A 10 9.22 -21.15 8.47
N ALA A 11 8.63 -22.34 8.52
CA ALA A 11 7.24 -22.61 8.11
C ALA A 11 6.19 -21.99 9.06
N ASP A 12 6.62 -21.39 10.16
CA ASP A 12 5.85 -21.21 11.38
C ASP A 12 5.53 -19.75 11.76
N GLY A 13 5.52 -18.81 10.82
CA GLY A 13 4.78 -17.58 11.14
C GLY A 13 4.87 -16.42 10.18
N ASP A 14 6.04 -16.05 9.67
CA ASP A 14 6.20 -14.72 9.05
C ASP A 14 5.33 -14.50 7.80
N GLY A 15 5.13 -15.53 6.98
CA GLY A 15 4.24 -15.45 5.81
C GLY A 15 2.78 -15.18 6.20
N GLN A 16 2.28 -15.88 7.21
CA GLN A 16 0.90 -15.74 7.69
C GLN A 16 0.73 -14.50 8.59
N ARG A 17 1.70 -14.26 9.47
CA ARG A 17 1.75 -13.14 10.42
C ARG A 17 1.83 -11.82 9.68
N TYR A 18 2.65 -11.73 8.63
CA TYR A 18 2.81 -10.53 7.80
C TYR A 18 2.13 -10.67 6.43
N ARG A 19 0.96 -11.33 6.39
CA ARG A 19 0.09 -11.35 5.22
C ARG A 19 -0.35 -9.94 4.81
N GLY A 20 -0.90 -9.80 3.60
CA GLY A 20 -1.45 -8.53 3.12
C GLY A 20 -2.55 -7.99 4.04
N ARG A 21 -2.39 -6.73 4.49
CA ARG A 21 -3.38 -5.98 5.28
C ARG A 21 -3.49 -4.52 4.81
N GLY A 22 -4.57 -3.87 5.23
CA GLY A 22 -4.88 -2.50 4.85
C GLY A 22 -5.30 -2.34 3.39
N LEU A 23 -5.56 -1.10 3.00
CA LEU A 23 -6.16 -0.76 1.70
C LEU A 23 -5.25 -1.08 0.51
N ILE A 24 -3.93 -1.02 0.70
CA ILE A 24 -2.93 -1.28 -0.35
C ILE A 24 -2.14 -2.57 -0.13
N GLN A 25 -2.59 -3.44 0.78
CA GLN A 25 -2.00 -4.76 1.04
C GLN A 25 -0.51 -4.72 1.45
N ILE A 26 -0.20 -4.01 2.54
CA ILE A 26 1.14 -4.08 3.15
C ILE A 26 1.44 -5.54 3.49
N THR A 27 2.52 -6.06 2.93
CA THR A 27 2.86 -7.49 2.97
C THR A 27 4.34 -7.68 3.28
N GLY A 28 4.65 -8.61 4.18
CA GLY A 28 6.02 -9.01 4.50
C GLY A 28 6.67 -8.22 5.63
N ARG A 29 7.45 -8.91 6.46
CA ARG A 29 8.06 -8.40 7.69
C ARG A 29 8.76 -7.04 7.51
N SER A 30 9.56 -6.91 6.45
CA SER A 30 10.32 -5.69 6.18
C SER A 30 9.42 -4.47 5.96
N ASN A 31 8.31 -4.66 5.24
CA ASN A 31 7.35 -3.58 4.98
C ASN A 31 6.55 -3.23 6.23
N TYR A 32 6.16 -4.22 7.03
CA TYR A 32 5.53 -3.98 8.33
C TYR A 32 6.45 -3.18 9.26
N ARG A 33 7.75 -3.51 9.31
CA ARG A 33 8.74 -2.76 10.10
C ARG A 33 8.85 -1.31 9.65
N GLN A 34 9.07 -1.07 8.36
CA GLN A 34 9.25 0.28 7.82
C GLN A 34 7.98 1.13 8.00
N CYS A 35 6.81 0.55 7.73
CA CYS A 35 5.52 1.20 7.98
C CYS A 35 5.36 1.56 9.45
N SER A 36 5.73 0.64 10.36
CA SER A 36 5.61 0.87 11.80
C SER A 36 6.44 2.06 12.26
N VAL A 37 7.70 2.12 11.82
CA VAL A 37 8.60 3.22 12.18
C VAL A 37 8.07 4.54 11.62
N ALA A 38 7.53 4.55 10.40
CA ALA A 38 7.00 5.76 9.78
C ALA A 38 5.72 6.28 10.46
N LEU A 39 4.80 5.39 10.83
CA LEU A 39 3.51 5.78 11.41
C LEU A 39 3.57 5.99 12.93
N PHE A 40 4.36 5.19 13.64
CA PHE A 40 4.33 5.13 15.10
C PHE A 40 5.67 5.51 15.77
N GLY A 41 6.75 5.60 15.00
CA GLY A 41 8.10 5.80 15.56
C GLY A 41 8.68 4.56 16.27
N ASP A 42 8.05 3.39 16.13
CA ASP A 42 8.48 2.12 16.74
C ASP A 42 8.16 0.90 15.86
N GLU A 43 8.42 -0.31 16.36
CA GLU A 43 8.20 -1.57 15.64
C GLU A 43 6.91 -2.33 16.04
N ARG A 44 5.90 -1.64 16.59
CA ARG A 44 4.67 -2.29 17.08
C ARG A 44 3.96 -3.14 16.05
N LEU A 45 4.02 -2.82 14.75
CA LEU A 45 3.38 -3.65 13.71
C LEU A 45 4.06 -5.01 13.51
N LEU A 46 5.27 -5.23 14.03
CA LEU A 46 5.87 -6.56 14.10
C LEU A 46 5.19 -7.44 15.18
N GLN A 47 4.67 -6.79 16.22
CA GLN A 47 3.97 -7.46 17.31
C GLN A 47 2.46 -7.57 17.08
N GLN A 48 1.85 -6.52 16.54
CA GLN A 48 0.40 -6.40 16.30
C GLN A 48 0.12 -5.97 14.84
N PRO A 49 0.39 -6.84 13.85
CA PRO A 49 0.19 -6.52 12.44
C PRO A 49 -1.28 -6.24 12.07
N GLU A 50 -2.23 -6.78 12.84
CA GLU A 50 -3.68 -6.56 12.72
C GLU A 50 -4.11 -5.10 12.93
N LEU A 51 -3.25 -4.24 13.51
CA LEU A 51 -3.51 -2.80 13.55
C LEU A 51 -3.80 -2.25 12.16
N LEU A 52 -3.13 -2.75 11.11
CA LEU A 52 -3.38 -2.34 9.72
C LEU A 52 -4.76 -2.74 9.16
N GLU A 53 -5.56 -3.50 9.90
CA GLU A 53 -6.97 -3.81 9.56
C GLU A 53 -7.93 -2.76 10.13
N GLN A 54 -7.48 -1.91 11.05
CA GLN A 54 -8.29 -0.82 11.61
C GLN A 54 -8.37 0.35 10.62
N PRO A 55 -9.51 1.05 10.50
CA PRO A 55 -9.73 2.06 9.46
C PRO A 55 -8.65 3.14 9.38
N GLN A 56 -8.23 3.69 10.53
CA GLN A 56 -7.20 4.73 10.59
C GLN A 56 -5.87 4.22 10.03
N TRP A 57 -5.36 3.11 10.56
CA TRP A 57 -4.05 2.59 10.17
C TRP A 57 -4.06 1.97 8.77
N ALA A 58 -5.21 1.47 8.31
CA ALA A 58 -5.39 1.01 6.93
C ALA A 58 -5.26 2.17 5.93
N ALA A 59 -5.78 3.36 6.26
CA ALA A 59 -5.66 4.57 5.44
C ALA A 59 -4.24 5.17 5.53
N GLU A 60 -3.70 5.34 6.74
CA GLU A 60 -2.37 5.92 6.93
C GLU A 60 -1.27 5.07 6.31
N SER A 61 -1.33 3.73 6.42
CA SER A 61 -0.36 2.84 5.77
C SER A 61 -0.43 2.90 4.24
N ALA A 62 -1.62 3.13 3.67
CA ALA A 62 -1.77 3.33 2.23
C ALA A 62 -1.16 4.66 1.78
N ALA A 63 -1.37 5.74 2.53
CA ALA A 63 -0.74 7.04 2.27
C ALA A 63 0.79 6.97 2.42
N TRP A 64 1.29 6.29 3.45
CA TRP A 64 2.72 6.04 3.64
C TRP A 64 3.32 5.29 2.45
N PHE A 65 2.70 4.19 2.01
CA PHE A 65 3.18 3.44 0.85
C PHE A 65 3.21 4.32 -0.40
N TRP A 66 2.15 5.10 -0.62
CA TRP A 66 2.05 6.01 -1.75
C TRP A 66 3.21 7.01 -1.79
N GLN A 67 3.49 7.65 -0.65
CA GLN A 67 4.62 8.57 -0.50
C GLN A 67 5.96 7.85 -0.68
N GLN A 68 6.17 6.73 -0.01
CA GLN A 68 7.44 5.99 -0.06
C GLN A 68 7.75 5.45 -1.46
N GLN A 69 6.73 5.18 -2.26
CA GLN A 69 6.90 4.78 -3.65
C GLN A 69 7.05 5.96 -4.62
N GLY A 70 6.98 7.22 -4.17
CA GLY A 70 7.10 8.40 -5.06
C GLY A 70 5.99 8.44 -6.10
N LEU A 71 4.75 8.18 -5.68
CA LEU A 71 3.61 8.09 -6.60
C LEU A 71 2.98 9.45 -6.91
N ASN A 72 3.29 10.50 -6.13
CA ASN A 72 2.83 11.86 -6.41
C ASN A 72 3.38 12.37 -7.74
N GLU A 73 4.68 12.26 -7.98
CA GLU A 73 5.31 12.75 -9.20
C GLU A 73 4.77 12.03 -10.45
N LEU A 74 4.45 10.75 -10.30
CA LEU A 74 3.81 9.96 -11.36
C LEU A 74 2.35 10.39 -11.59
N ALA A 75 1.62 10.74 -10.53
CA ALA A 75 0.25 11.19 -10.62
C ALA A 75 0.15 12.59 -11.26
N ASP A 76 1.04 13.51 -10.88
CA ASP A 76 1.13 14.85 -11.47
C ASP A 76 1.47 14.82 -12.96
N ALA A 77 2.16 13.76 -13.42
CA ALA A 77 2.49 13.52 -14.82
C ALA A 77 1.49 12.60 -15.54
N ASP A 78 0.31 12.34 -14.97
CA ASP A 78 -0.74 11.45 -15.52
C ASP A 78 -0.26 10.03 -15.87
N GLN A 79 0.79 9.53 -15.20
CA GLN A 79 1.40 8.23 -15.50
C GLN A 79 0.69 7.06 -14.80
N PHE A 80 -0.63 6.96 -15.00
CA PHE A 80 -1.49 5.98 -14.31
C PHE A 80 -1.03 4.52 -14.49
N ASN A 81 -0.56 4.15 -15.68
CA ASN A 81 -0.03 2.81 -15.94
C ASN A 81 1.26 2.54 -15.17
N SER A 82 2.13 3.55 -15.00
CA SER A 82 3.35 3.45 -14.20
C SER A 82 3.00 3.27 -12.72
N ILE A 83 2.03 4.04 -12.22
CA ILE A 83 1.49 3.89 -10.85
C ILE A 83 0.96 2.48 -10.64
N THR A 84 0.13 1.98 -11.55
CA THR A 84 -0.47 0.65 -11.45
C THR A 84 0.59 -0.46 -11.41
N ARG A 85 1.62 -0.37 -12.26
CA ARG A 85 2.75 -1.30 -12.24
C ARG A 85 3.55 -1.21 -10.95
N ARG A 86 3.75 -0.01 -10.40
CA ARG A 86 4.50 0.17 -9.16
C ARG A 86 3.78 -0.39 -7.94
N ILE A 87 2.45 -0.32 -7.92
CA ILE A 87 1.62 -0.91 -6.87
C ILE A 87 1.55 -2.44 -6.99
N ASN A 88 1.25 -2.99 -8.18
CA ASN A 88 0.93 -4.42 -8.33
C ASN A 88 2.04 -5.28 -8.95
N GLY A 89 3.13 -4.68 -9.43
CA GLY A 89 4.13 -5.36 -10.26
C GLY A 89 3.66 -5.64 -11.70
N GLY A 90 2.51 -5.11 -12.12
CA GLY A 90 1.90 -5.33 -13.43
C GLY A 90 0.65 -4.48 -13.65
N LEU A 91 -0.10 -4.74 -14.72
CA LEU A 91 -1.33 -4.01 -15.05
C LEU A 91 -2.61 -4.74 -14.63
N ASN A 92 -2.50 -5.68 -13.69
CA ASN A 92 -3.65 -6.45 -13.21
C ASN A 92 -4.69 -5.51 -12.57
N GLY A 93 -5.93 -5.61 -13.06
CA GLY A 93 -7.04 -4.75 -12.62
C GLY A 93 -6.95 -3.29 -13.11
N LEU A 94 -6.19 -3.01 -14.18
CA LEU A 94 -6.05 -1.64 -14.70
C LEU A 94 -7.40 -1.01 -15.08
N GLU A 95 -8.26 -1.77 -15.77
CA GLU A 95 -9.58 -1.26 -16.20
C GLU A 95 -10.43 -0.84 -14.99
N ASP A 96 -10.58 -1.71 -14.00
CA ASP A 96 -11.32 -1.41 -12.76
C ASP A 96 -10.76 -0.17 -12.05
N ARG A 97 -9.43 -0.01 -12.01
CA ARG A 97 -8.76 1.17 -11.43
C ARG A 97 -9.09 2.44 -12.20
N LEU A 98 -9.10 2.39 -13.54
CA LEU A 98 -9.48 3.53 -14.39
C LEU A 98 -10.94 3.91 -14.16
N GLN A 99 -11.84 2.94 -14.02
CA GLN A 99 -13.26 3.20 -13.74
C GLN A 99 -13.45 3.89 -12.37
N ILE A 100 -12.77 3.41 -11.33
CA ILE A 100 -12.81 4.05 -9.99
C ILE A 100 -12.22 5.47 -10.05
N TRP A 101 -11.08 5.64 -10.73
CA TRP A 101 -10.45 6.96 -10.89
C TRP A 101 -11.33 7.94 -11.64
N ALA A 102 -11.96 7.52 -12.75
CA ALA A 102 -12.86 8.36 -13.53
C ALA A 102 -14.03 8.87 -12.67
N ARG A 103 -14.62 7.99 -11.85
CA ARG A 103 -15.68 8.34 -10.89
C ARG A 103 -15.18 9.33 -9.83
N ALA A 104 -14.01 9.09 -9.25
CA ALA A 104 -13.43 9.98 -8.24
C ALA A 104 -13.15 11.37 -8.82
N ARG A 105 -12.54 11.44 -10.01
CA ARG A 105 -12.24 12.69 -10.72
C ARG A 105 -13.50 13.47 -11.06
N ALA A 106 -14.56 12.79 -11.49
CA ALA A 106 -15.84 13.44 -11.81
C ALA A 106 -16.49 14.13 -10.61
N VAL A 107 -16.21 13.68 -9.38
CA VAL A 107 -16.75 14.28 -8.14
C VAL A 107 -15.79 15.33 -7.57
N LEU A 108 -14.49 15.01 -7.50
CA LEU A 108 -13.50 15.83 -6.79
C LEU A 108 -12.88 16.94 -7.66
N CYS A 109 -12.88 16.75 -8.98
CA CYS A 109 -12.30 17.69 -9.93
C CYS A 109 -13.37 18.31 -10.84
N ALA A 110 -14.65 18.22 -10.46
CA ALA A 110 -15.70 18.97 -11.15
C ALA A 110 -15.39 20.46 -11.03
N SER A 111 -15.15 21.13 -12.16
CA SER A 111 -15.08 22.58 -12.19
C SER A 111 -16.37 23.14 -11.59
N SER A 112 -16.24 24.02 -10.60
CA SER A 112 -17.36 24.85 -10.19
C SER A 112 -17.70 25.75 -11.39
N ASN A 113 -18.92 25.61 -11.93
CA ASN A 113 -19.46 26.53 -12.93
C ASN A 113 -19.55 27.96 -12.39
#